data_AF-A0A959ED79-F1
#
_entry.id   AF-A0A959ED79-F1
#
_cell.length_a   1.000
_cell.length_b   1.000
_cell.length_c   1.000
_cell.angle_alpha   90.00
_cell.angle_beta   90.00
_cell.angle_gamma   90.00
#
_symmetry.space_group_name_H-M   'P 1'
#
loop_
_entity.id
_entity.type
_entity.pdbx_description
1 polymer ?
#
loop_
_entity_poly.entity_id
_entity_poly.type
_entity_poly.pdbx_seq_one_letter_code
_entity_poly.pdbx_strand_id
1 'polypeptide(L)'
;MLNSYSHLKKQPSGFDYFLVLPGQGRYHAPLLKSPGHWEDGSEGGKPYAGFSTDVITGLSVEWLKNRDPEKPFFLMAHFKATHEPFDYPERWKELYEGQEIPEPASLYDFGPDATGRSFVGQKMDELARRWMAASRRPDSSRMEYPGLPFTTEGLDSVQARKKLSEVY
;
A
#
# COMPACT_ATOMS: atom_id res chain seq x y z
N MET A 1 19.32 2.27 10.89
CA MET A 1 18.10 1.44 11.00
C MET A 1 17.38 1.38 9.66
N LEU A 2 16.86 0.21 9.28
CA LEU A 2 15.96 0.05 8.13
C LEU A 2 14.58 -0.38 8.62
N ASN A 3 13.60 0.51 8.58
CA ASN A 3 12.19 0.16 8.71
C ASN A 3 11.56 0.21 7.33
N SER A 4 11.47 -0.93 6.65
CA SER A 4 11.24 -0.92 5.20
C SER A 4 10.12 -1.82 4.74
N TYR A 5 9.30 -1.28 3.85
CA TYR A 5 8.73 -2.05 2.75
C TYR A 5 9.85 -2.48 1.79
N SER A 6 10.46 -3.65 2.01
CA SER A 6 11.53 -4.15 1.15
C SER A 6 10.99 -5.14 0.14
N HIS A 7 11.04 -4.78 -1.15
CA HIS A 7 10.87 -5.72 -2.26
C HIS A 7 12.07 -6.65 -2.46
N LEU A 8 13.17 -6.39 -1.77
CA LEU A 8 14.36 -7.23 -1.81
C LEU A 8 14.10 -8.43 -0.91
N LYS A 9 13.86 -9.58 -1.53
CA LYS A 9 13.43 -10.85 -0.91
C LYS A 9 14.46 -11.48 0.04
N LYS A 10 15.62 -10.84 0.24
CA LYS A 10 16.72 -11.33 1.07
C LYS A 10 16.94 -10.44 2.28
N GLN A 11 17.56 -10.99 3.31
CA GLN A 11 17.92 -10.23 4.50
C GLN A 11 18.78 -9.01 4.12
N PRO A 12 18.43 -7.80 4.61
CA PRO A 12 19.27 -6.64 4.40
C PRO A 12 20.61 -6.81 5.12
N SER A 13 21.68 -6.38 4.46
CA SER A 13 23.02 -6.26 5.04
C SER A 13 23.41 -4.79 5.16
N GLY A 14 24.37 -4.48 6.04
CA GLY A 14 24.86 -3.11 6.24
C GLY A 14 24.00 -2.23 7.15
N PHE A 15 23.08 -2.82 7.91
CA PHE A 15 22.29 -2.11 8.93
C PHE A 15 22.47 -2.75 10.30
N ASP A 16 22.76 -1.95 11.32
CA ASP A 16 22.88 -2.41 12.71
C ASP A 16 21.54 -2.91 13.29
N TYR A 17 20.43 -2.39 12.76
CA TYR A 17 19.08 -2.74 13.15
C TYR A 17 18.12 -2.62 11.96
N PHE A 18 17.18 -3.56 11.83
CA PHE A 18 16.12 -3.48 10.83
C PHE A 18 14.82 -4.16 11.26
N LEU A 19 13.71 -3.61 10.78
CA LEU A 19 12.40 -4.21 10.76
C LEU A 19 11.81 -4.10 9.34
N VAL A 20 11.45 -5.22 8.73
CA VAL A 20 11.07 -5.25 7.31
C VAL A 20 9.68 -5.84 7.13
N LEU A 21 8.82 -5.18 6.36
CA LEU A 21 7.52 -5.72 5.96
C LEU A 21 7.71 -6.94 5.03
N PRO A 22 7.09 -8.09 5.30
CA PRO A 22 7.06 -9.23 4.40
C PRO A 22 6.12 -8.95 3.19
N GLY A 23 6.53 -9.42 2.01
CA GLY A 23 5.67 -9.48 0.83
C GLY A 23 5.08 -8.12 0.42
N GLN A 24 3.75 -8.06 0.30
CA GLN A 24 3.02 -6.84 -0.05
C GLN A 24 2.80 -5.90 1.15
N GLY A 25 3.19 -6.32 2.35
CA GLY A 25 2.92 -5.61 3.60
C GLY A 25 1.43 -5.52 3.91
N ARG A 26 1.10 -5.20 5.17
CA ARG A 26 -0.29 -4.99 5.61
C ARG A 26 -0.43 -3.56 6.14
N TYR A 27 -1.62 -2.98 5.92
CA TYR A 27 -1.97 -1.68 6.49
C TYR A 27 -2.35 -1.81 7.95
N HIS A 28 -3.21 -2.77 8.29
CA HIS A 28 -3.60 -3.07 9.66
C HIS A 28 -2.73 -4.19 10.23
N ALA A 29 -2.34 -4.01 11.50
CA ALA A 29 -1.54 -4.96 12.25
C ALA A 29 -0.33 -5.51 11.47
N PRO A 30 0.58 -4.65 10.95
CA PRO A 30 1.67 -5.09 10.07
C PRO A 30 2.54 -6.16 10.73
N LEU A 31 2.96 -7.12 9.91
CA LEU A 31 4.03 -8.05 10.27
C LEU A 31 5.38 -7.38 10.00
N LEU A 32 6.31 -7.44 10.95
CA LEU A 32 7.68 -6.95 10.74
C LEU A 32 8.72 -8.02 11.05
N LYS A 33 9.64 -8.22 10.12
CA LYS A 33 10.75 -9.16 10.19
C LYS A 33 11.96 -8.48 10.82
N SER A 34 12.49 -9.09 11.87
CA SER A 34 13.74 -8.68 12.54
C SER A 34 14.80 -9.77 12.32
N PRO A 35 16.09 -9.55 12.67
CA PRO A 35 17.10 -10.59 12.57
C PRO A 35 16.71 -11.91 13.26
N GLY A 36 16.02 -11.86 14.40
CA GLY A 36 15.58 -13.05 15.14
C GLY A 36 14.33 -13.75 14.58
N HIS A 37 13.63 -13.12 13.63
CA HIS A 37 12.40 -13.64 13.01
C HIS A 37 12.45 -13.46 11.48
N TRP A 38 13.64 -13.66 10.91
CA TRP A 38 13.85 -13.51 9.48
C TRP A 38 13.57 -14.82 8.74
N GLU A 39 12.81 -14.72 7.65
CA GLU A 39 12.60 -15.78 6.66
C GLU A 39 12.77 -15.16 5.27
N ASP A 40 13.60 -15.71 4.38
CA ASP A 40 13.72 -15.15 3.04
C ASP A 40 12.38 -15.21 2.27
N GLY A 41 12.16 -14.24 1.39
CA GLY A 41 10.92 -14.10 0.64
C GLY A 41 9.86 -13.27 1.36
N SER A 42 8.60 -13.70 1.21
CA SER A 42 7.41 -12.90 1.47
C SER A 42 6.71 -13.23 2.80
N GLU A 43 7.31 -14.06 3.63
CA GLU A 43 6.71 -14.57 4.88
C GLU A 43 7.55 -14.16 6.10
N GLY A 44 7.07 -14.56 7.28
CA GLY A 44 7.72 -14.34 8.56
C GLY A 44 7.37 -13.00 9.22
N GLY A 45 8.09 -12.70 10.30
CA GLY A 45 7.88 -11.50 11.10
C GLY A 45 6.83 -11.66 12.20
N LYS A 46 6.70 -10.61 13.03
CA LYS A 46 5.77 -10.55 14.16
C LYS A 46 4.73 -9.44 13.95
N PRO A 47 3.50 -9.61 14.44
CA PRO A 47 2.47 -8.58 14.32
C PRO A 47 2.72 -7.42 15.28
N TYR A 48 2.43 -6.21 14.81
CA TYR A 48 2.45 -4.98 15.60
C TYR A 48 1.08 -4.33 15.51
N ALA A 49 0.45 -4.04 16.64
CA ALA A 49 -0.88 -3.44 16.66
C ALA A 49 -0.86 -2.00 16.09
N GLY A 50 -1.90 -1.65 15.34
CA GLY A 50 -2.07 -0.31 14.77
C GLY A 50 -1.95 -0.27 13.24
N PHE A 51 -1.92 0.95 12.71
CA PHE A 51 -1.80 1.19 11.27
C PHE A 51 -0.32 1.27 10.87
N SER A 52 0.02 0.73 9.71
CA SER A 52 1.40 0.49 9.26
C SER A 52 2.27 1.74 9.31
N THR A 53 1.76 2.87 8.82
CA THR A 53 2.45 4.16 8.86
C THR A 53 2.75 4.61 10.29
N ASP A 54 1.81 4.42 11.22
CA ASP A 54 1.96 4.81 12.62
C ASP A 54 2.97 3.92 13.33
N VAL A 55 2.88 2.60 13.10
CA VAL A 55 3.81 1.61 13.65
C VAL A 55 5.24 1.90 13.19
N ILE A 56 5.45 2.07 11.88
CA ILE A 56 6.77 2.35 11.30
C ILE A 56 7.33 3.66 11.84
N THR A 57 6.51 4.71 11.93
CA THR A 57 6.93 6.01 12.48
C THR A 57 7.30 5.88 13.94
N GLY A 58 6.44 5.26 14.76
CA GLY A 58 6.65 5.08 16.19
C GLY A 58 7.95 4.33 16.49
N LEU A 59 8.19 3.20 15.81
CA LEU A 59 9.41 2.42 15.96
C LEU A 59 10.66 3.18 15.51
N SER A 60 10.55 3.98 14.43
CA SER A 60 11.67 4.80 13.95
C SER A 60 12.04 5.89 14.96
N VAL A 61 11.03 6.57 15.54
CA VAL A 61 11.22 7.59 16.57
C VAL A 61 11.76 6.98 17.86
N GLU A 62 11.25 5.82 18.27
CA GLU A 62 11.73 5.09 19.44
C GLU A 62 13.22 4.71 19.28
N TRP A 63 13.61 4.20 18.11
CA TRP A 63 15.01 3.91 17.84
C TRP A 63 15.88 5.17 17.88
N LEU A 64 15.42 6.29 17.30
CA LEU A 64 16.15 7.56 17.35
C LEU A 64 16.37 8.06 18.78
N LYS A 65 15.38 7.88 19.67
CA LYS A 65 15.46 8.26 21.09
C LYS A 65 16.44 7.39 21.87
N ASN A 66 16.59 6.11 21.50
CA ASN A 66 17.42 5.14 22.22
C ASN A 66 18.81 4.92 21.61
N ARG A 67 19.12 5.53 20.44
CA ARG A 67 20.44 5.41 19.81
C ARG A 67 21.52 6.09 20.68
N ASP A 68 22.76 5.67 20.48
CA ASP A 68 23.95 6.35 21.00
C ASP A 68 24.10 7.75 20.39
N PRO A 69 23.99 8.84 21.19
CA PRO A 69 24.07 10.21 20.68
C PRO A 69 25.48 10.59 20.19
N GLU A 70 26.52 9.87 20.60
CA GLU A 70 27.91 10.14 20.22
C GLU A 70 28.28 9.56 18.85
N LYS A 71 27.41 8.75 18.25
CA LYS A 71 27.62 8.14 16.94
C LYS A 71 26.73 8.80 15.88
N PRO A 72 27.26 9.07 14.67
CA PRO A 72 26.42 9.45 13.54
C PRO A 72 25.44 8.32 13.23
N PHE A 73 24.29 8.66 12.68
CA PHE A 73 23.26 7.68 12.33
C PHE A 73 22.83 7.79 10.88
N PHE A 74 22.38 6.66 10.34
CA PHE A 74 21.67 6.57 9.07
C PHE A 74 20.37 5.80 9.30
N LEU A 75 19.24 6.42 8.97
CA LEU A 75 17.90 5.87 9.17
C LEU A 75 17.14 5.91 7.85
N MET A 76 16.55 4.76 7.49
CA MET A 76 15.61 4.63 6.39
C MET A 76 14.25 4.22 6.95
N ALA A 77 13.24 5.07 6.74
CA ALA A 77 11.85 4.77 7.07
C ALA A 77 11.04 4.75 5.77
N HIS A 78 10.67 3.56 5.31
CA HIS A 78 9.86 3.36 4.10
C HIS A 78 8.48 2.85 4.47
N PHE A 79 7.48 3.57 4.02
CA PHE A 79 6.08 3.27 4.31
C PHE A 79 5.48 2.36 3.24
N LYS A 80 4.51 1.53 3.65
CA LYS A 80 3.62 0.84 2.70
C LYS A 80 2.68 1.83 2.01
N ALA A 81 2.21 2.85 2.73
CA ALA A 81 1.40 3.91 2.15
C ALA A 81 2.20 4.67 1.09
N THR A 82 1.63 5.03 -0.06
CA THR A 82 0.23 4.89 -0.51
C THR A 82 0.06 3.75 -1.53
N HIS A 83 0.72 2.61 -1.34
CA HIS A 83 0.59 1.48 -2.25
C HIS A 83 -0.81 0.85 -2.16
N GLU A 84 -1.28 0.24 -3.24
CA GLU A 84 -2.49 -0.57 -3.24
C GLU A 84 -2.50 -1.58 -2.06
N PRO A 85 -3.62 -1.78 -1.35
CA PRO A 85 -5.02 -1.42 -1.68
C PRO A 85 -5.48 0.03 -1.41
N PHE A 86 -4.58 0.97 -1.10
CA PHE A 86 -4.95 2.35 -0.76
C PHE A 86 -5.84 2.49 0.48
N ASP A 87 -5.72 1.52 1.39
CA ASP A 87 -6.41 1.57 2.66
C ASP A 87 -5.87 2.71 3.55
N TYR A 88 -6.68 3.18 4.48
CA TYR A 88 -6.43 4.37 5.29
C TYR A 88 -6.89 4.16 6.74
N PRO A 89 -6.30 4.86 7.72
CA PRO A 89 -6.76 4.75 9.09
C PRO A 89 -8.07 5.53 9.29
N GLU A 90 -8.95 5.06 10.18
CA GLU A 90 -10.29 5.62 10.41
C GLU A 90 -10.31 7.15 10.58
N ARG A 91 -9.28 7.73 11.22
CA ARG A 91 -9.15 9.18 11.41
C ARG A 91 -9.02 10.01 10.12
N TRP A 92 -8.87 9.37 8.95
CA TRP A 92 -8.78 10.00 7.61
C TRP A 92 -9.99 9.69 6.73
N LYS A 93 -10.95 8.90 7.21
CA LYS A 93 -12.10 8.43 6.43
C LYS A 93 -12.92 9.55 5.81
N GLU A 94 -13.05 10.66 6.53
CA GLU A 94 -13.87 11.82 6.12
C GLU A 94 -13.01 12.93 5.50
N LEU A 95 -11.70 12.72 5.30
CA LEU A 95 -10.76 13.78 4.90
C LEU A 95 -11.18 14.51 3.62
N TYR A 96 -11.74 13.78 2.66
CA TYR A 96 -12.17 14.31 1.36
C TYR A 96 -13.69 14.22 1.16
N GLU A 97 -14.46 13.95 2.22
CA GLU A 97 -15.92 13.91 2.11
C GLU A 97 -16.46 15.27 1.66
N GLY A 98 -17.31 15.25 0.61
CA GLY A 98 -17.88 16.47 0.02
C GLY A 98 -16.90 17.33 -0.79
N GLN A 99 -15.65 16.91 -0.97
CA GLN A 99 -14.69 17.60 -1.84
C GLN A 99 -14.74 17.07 -3.27
N GLU A 100 -14.69 17.98 -4.24
CA GLU A 100 -14.54 17.63 -5.65
C GLU A 100 -13.05 17.49 -5.99
N ILE A 101 -12.61 16.26 -6.30
CA ILE A 101 -11.25 15.99 -6.76
C ILE A 101 -11.24 16.11 -8.29
N PRO A 102 -10.38 16.95 -8.89
CA PRO A 102 -10.37 17.13 -10.34
C PRO A 102 -9.98 15.82 -11.05
N GLU A 103 -10.81 15.40 -12.00
CA GLU A 103 -10.53 14.25 -12.84
C GLU A 103 -9.30 14.55 -13.73
N PRO A 104 -8.35 13.60 -13.88
CA PRO A 104 -7.25 13.80 -14.82
C PRO A 104 -7.80 13.84 -16.25
N ALA A 105 -7.27 14.73 -17.10
CA ALA A 105 -7.72 14.88 -18.50
C ALA A 105 -7.67 13.57 -19.31
N SER A 106 -6.81 12.63 -18.90
CA SER A 106 -6.67 11.30 -19.50
C SER A 106 -7.56 10.22 -18.88
N LEU A 107 -8.50 10.55 -17.98
CA LEU A 107 -9.35 9.57 -17.33
C LEU A 107 -10.09 8.72 -18.37
N TYR A 108 -10.75 9.36 -19.34
CA TYR A 108 -11.52 8.66 -20.38
C TYR A 108 -10.70 8.28 -21.62
N ASP A 109 -9.37 8.23 -21.52
CA ASP A 109 -8.55 7.67 -22.59
C ASP A 109 -8.63 6.13 -22.58
N PHE A 110 -9.19 5.50 -23.61
CA PHE A 110 -9.26 4.03 -23.67
C PHE A 110 -8.12 3.37 -24.45
N GLY A 111 -7.22 4.14 -25.08
CA GLY A 111 -6.23 3.59 -26.02
C GLY A 111 -4.90 4.34 -26.05
N PRO A 112 -3.88 3.83 -26.75
CA PRO A 112 -2.64 4.56 -26.94
C PRO A 112 -2.79 5.74 -27.91
N ASP A 113 -3.78 5.68 -28.82
CA ASP A 113 -3.95 6.66 -29.90
C ASP A 113 -4.23 8.08 -29.40
N ALA A 114 -4.84 8.25 -28.21
CA ALA A 114 -5.17 9.55 -27.67
C ALA A 114 -4.04 10.18 -26.82
N THR A 115 -3.14 9.38 -26.26
CA THR A 115 -2.12 9.86 -25.29
C THR A 115 -0.68 9.53 -25.66
N GLY A 116 -0.44 8.75 -26.72
CA GLY A 116 0.91 8.34 -27.13
C GLY A 116 1.60 7.36 -26.19
N ARG A 117 0.84 6.74 -25.27
CA ARG A 117 1.37 5.76 -24.30
C ARG A 117 1.76 4.44 -24.96
N SER A 118 2.77 3.77 -24.41
CA SER A 118 3.37 2.55 -24.98
C SER A 118 2.76 1.22 -24.51
N PHE A 119 1.84 1.23 -23.54
CA PHE A 119 1.25 0.02 -22.95
C PHE A 119 -0.23 -0.16 -23.36
N VAL A 120 -0.60 -1.41 -23.64
CA VAL A 120 -1.98 -1.82 -23.96
C VAL A 120 -2.77 -2.00 -22.66
N GLY A 121 -3.99 -1.46 -22.59
CA GLY A 121 -4.88 -1.49 -21.42
C GLY A 121 -4.59 -0.38 -20.40
N GLN A 122 -5.52 -0.08 -19.50
CA GLN A 122 -5.31 0.91 -18.45
C GLN A 122 -5.09 0.28 -17.07
N LYS A 123 -4.25 0.93 -16.24
CA LYS A 123 -4.08 0.57 -14.82
C LYS A 123 -5.41 0.56 -14.08
N MET A 124 -6.32 1.46 -14.44
CA MET A 124 -7.68 1.53 -13.90
C MET A 124 -8.49 0.25 -14.19
N ASP A 125 -8.42 -0.30 -15.40
CA ASP A 125 -9.19 -1.50 -15.75
C ASP A 125 -8.71 -2.72 -14.93
N GLU A 126 -7.40 -2.83 -14.74
CA GLU A 126 -6.79 -3.86 -13.90
C GLU A 126 -7.12 -3.66 -12.40
N LEU A 127 -7.30 -2.41 -11.98
CA LEU A 127 -7.79 -2.06 -10.64
C LEU A 127 -9.23 -2.54 -10.44
N ALA A 128 -10.14 -2.18 -11.34
CA ALA A 128 -11.53 -2.66 -11.30
C ALA A 128 -11.61 -4.20 -11.29
N ARG A 129 -10.78 -4.87 -12.11
CA ARG A 129 -10.71 -6.34 -12.13
C ARG A 129 -10.33 -6.91 -10.76
N ARG A 130 -9.38 -6.31 -10.06
CA ARG A 130 -8.92 -6.76 -8.74
C ARG A 130 -9.95 -6.46 -7.63
N TRP A 131 -10.58 -5.29 -7.63
CA TRP A 131 -11.67 -4.97 -6.68
C TRP A 131 -12.87 -5.90 -6.87
N MET A 132 -13.30 -6.15 -8.11
CA MET A 132 -14.39 -7.10 -8.37
C MET A 132 -14.02 -8.53 -7.96
N ALA A 133 -12.76 -8.94 -8.16
CA ALA A 133 -12.29 -10.24 -7.69
C ALA A 133 -12.29 -10.34 -6.17
N ALA A 134 -11.83 -9.30 -5.47
CA ALA A 134 -11.86 -9.22 -4.01
C ALA A 134 -13.30 -9.21 -3.48
N SER A 135 -14.22 -8.52 -4.15
CA SER A 135 -15.65 -8.49 -3.80
C SER A 135 -16.31 -9.87 -3.85
N ARG A 136 -15.91 -10.71 -4.82
CA ARG A 136 -16.44 -12.07 -4.96
C ARG A 136 -15.85 -13.07 -3.96
N ARG A 137 -14.65 -12.81 -3.46
CA ARG A 137 -13.92 -13.72 -2.56
C ARG A 137 -13.09 -12.93 -1.54
N PRO A 138 -13.73 -12.20 -0.61
CA PRO A 138 -13.03 -11.31 0.33
C PRO A 138 -11.98 -12.06 1.15
N ASP A 139 -12.30 -13.26 1.62
CA ASP A 139 -11.40 -14.08 2.46
C ASP A 139 -10.18 -14.65 1.71
N SER A 140 -10.18 -14.59 0.37
CA SER A 140 -9.06 -15.07 -0.46
C SER A 140 -8.15 -13.95 -0.94
N SER A 141 -8.55 -12.69 -0.72
CA SER A 141 -7.75 -11.56 -1.16
C SER A 141 -6.53 -11.42 -0.26
N ARG A 142 -5.35 -11.30 -0.89
CA ARG A 142 -4.10 -10.97 -0.17
C ARG A 142 -4.08 -9.52 0.35
N MET A 143 -5.08 -8.71 -0.04
CA MET A 143 -5.21 -7.30 0.29
C MET A 143 -6.65 -7.00 0.71
N GLU A 144 -6.83 -6.27 1.79
CA GLU A 144 -8.13 -5.76 2.22
C GLU A 144 -8.38 -4.46 1.48
N TYR A 145 -9.26 -4.49 0.47
CA TYR A 145 -9.62 -3.28 -0.27
C TYR A 145 -10.70 -2.51 0.48
N PRO A 146 -10.53 -1.18 0.68
CA PRO A 146 -11.60 -0.37 1.24
C PRO A 146 -12.79 -0.31 0.26
N GLY A 147 -14.00 -0.18 0.80
CA GLY A 147 -15.21 0.03 0.00
C GLY A 147 -15.75 -1.21 -0.74
N LEU A 148 -15.32 -2.42 -0.38
CA LEU A 148 -15.97 -3.64 -0.88
C LEU A 148 -17.38 -3.79 -0.28
N PRO A 149 -18.35 -4.37 -1.02
CA PRO A 149 -18.22 -4.91 -2.37
C PRO A 149 -18.25 -3.81 -3.46
N PHE A 150 -17.51 -4.05 -4.54
CA PHE A 150 -17.41 -3.22 -5.73
C PHE A 150 -17.83 -4.00 -6.97
N THR A 151 -18.62 -3.37 -7.85
CA THR A 151 -19.05 -3.93 -9.14
C THR A 151 -19.21 -2.84 -10.19
N THR A 152 -18.91 -3.19 -11.43
CA THR A 152 -19.20 -2.38 -12.63
C THR A 152 -20.26 -3.03 -13.52
N GLU A 153 -20.96 -4.06 -13.03
CA GLU A 153 -22.03 -4.73 -13.78
C GLU A 153 -23.17 -3.75 -14.10
N GLY A 154 -23.62 -3.75 -15.35
CA GLY A 154 -24.66 -2.84 -15.85
C GLY A 154 -24.18 -1.42 -16.18
N LEU A 155 -22.89 -1.11 -16.00
CA LEU A 155 -22.31 0.19 -16.37
C LEU A 155 -21.65 0.12 -17.76
N ASP A 156 -21.74 1.21 -18.53
CA ASP A 156 -20.88 1.40 -19.69
C ASP A 156 -19.43 1.72 -19.28
N SER A 157 -18.52 1.81 -20.26
CA SER A 157 -17.09 2.02 -20.00
C SER A 157 -16.77 3.36 -19.34
N VAL A 158 -17.55 4.42 -19.60
CA VAL A 158 -17.37 5.75 -19.01
C VAL A 158 -17.87 5.75 -17.58
N GLN A 159 -19.08 5.22 -17.35
CA GLN A 159 -19.67 5.07 -16.03
C GLN A 159 -18.83 4.19 -15.11
N ALA A 160 -18.34 3.06 -15.62
CA ALA A 160 -17.46 2.16 -14.86
C ALA A 160 -16.16 2.85 -14.44
N ARG A 161 -15.56 3.65 -15.34
CA ARG A 161 -14.32 4.35 -15.04
C ARG A 161 -14.52 5.51 -14.06
N LYS A 162 -15.61 6.27 -14.20
CA LYS A 162 -15.99 7.31 -13.23
C LYS A 162 -16.23 6.73 -11.83
N LYS A 163 -16.99 5.65 -11.74
CA LYS A 163 -17.21 4.95 -10.47
C LYS A 163 -15.92 4.48 -9.82
N LEU A 164 -14.97 3.97 -10.62
CA LEU A 164 -13.68 3.54 -10.10
C LEU A 164 -12.83 4.72 -9.58
N SER A 165 -12.88 5.88 -10.23
CA SER A 165 -12.15 7.07 -9.75
C SER A 165 -12.74 7.69 -8.48
N GLU A 166 -14.02 7.44 -8.18
CA GLU A 166 -14.68 7.94 -6.97
C GLU A 166 -14.45 7.04 -5.74
N VAL A 167 -14.02 5.80 -5.96
CA VAL A 167 -13.61 4.87 -4.87
C VAL A 167 -12.11 5.02 -4.57
N TYR A 168 -11.38 5.76 -5.41
CA TYR A 168 -9.97 6.11 -5.26
C TYR A 168 -9.79 7.44 -4.52
#